data_AF-A0A915M7N4-F1
#
_entry.id   AF-A0A915M7N4-F1
#
_cell.length_a   1.000
_cell.length_b   1.000
_cell.length_c   1.000
_cell.angle_alpha   90.00
_cell.angle_beta   90.00
_cell.angle_gamma   90.00
#
_symmetry.space_group_name_H-M   'P 1'
#
loop_
_entity.id
_entity.type
_entity.pdbx_description
1 polymer ?
#
loop_
_entity_poly.entity_id
_entity_poly.type
_entity_poly.pdbx_seq_one_letter_code
_entity_poly.pdbx_strand_id
1 'polypeptide(L)'
;MAMIMLDFTYNGTDFTYGFLSSPPNICGMEAVVAFRFLQVIIYVGALVSLLYFYGIIQAVLKRLAWLMQFTMGTTATESLNACGCVLLGNAESPMLIRPYIEKMTNSELHAIMTTGFSCIAGSVFAVFISFGACPRYLLSAAVMGAPGSLACSKLLYPETEESITKGVDDLDLPPSKERNAMECVASGSLEAVHLVTAVLASLISFVAIMALLSGIIDYAGTLIGHPGWSLEMLFGYAFFPIAYLIGVTEFEQALIVG
;
A
#
# COMPACT_ATOMS: atom_id res chain seq x y z
N MET A 1 -13.46 -14.20 -3.97
CA MET A 1 -13.77 -13.65 -2.64
C MET A 1 -13.49 -12.15 -2.58
N ALA A 2 -12.24 -11.69 -2.76
CA ALA A 2 -11.92 -10.25 -2.71
C ALA A 2 -12.69 -9.40 -3.74
N MET A 3 -12.82 -9.87 -4.99
CA MET A 3 -13.64 -9.17 -6.00
C MET A 3 -15.14 -9.11 -5.62
N ILE A 4 -15.69 -10.20 -5.10
CA ILE A 4 -17.10 -10.26 -4.65
C ILE A 4 -17.36 -9.26 -3.51
N MET A 5 -16.38 -9.03 -2.63
CA MET A 5 -16.50 -7.99 -1.60
C MET A 5 -16.57 -6.58 -2.18
N LEU A 6 -15.80 -6.30 -3.23
CA LEU A 6 -15.84 -5.00 -3.92
C LEU A 6 -17.16 -4.79 -4.67
N ASP A 7 -17.80 -5.86 -5.14
CA ASP A 7 -19.09 -5.74 -5.81
C ASP A 7 -20.19 -5.25 -4.85
N PHE A 8 -20.10 -5.54 -3.54
CA PHE A 8 -21.05 -5.02 -2.55
C PHE A 8 -20.93 -3.51 -2.34
N THR A 9 -19.80 -2.91 -2.68
CA THR A 9 -19.61 -1.46 -2.62
C THR A 9 -20.60 -0.73 -3.55
N TYR A 10 -20.97 -1.34 -4.68
CA TYR A 10 -21.91 -0.74 -5.63
C TYR A 10 -23.30 -0.48 -5.02
N ASN A 11 -23.78 -1.34 -4.11
CA ASN A 11 -25.05 -1.11 -3.44
C ASN A 11 -25.07 0.21 -2.63
N GLY A 12 -23.94 0.55 -2.01
CA GLY A 12 -23.79 1.79 -1.24
C GLY A 12 -23.58 3.01 -2.13
N THR A 13 -22.80 2.88 -3.20
CA THR A 13 -22.52 4.00 -4.10
C THR A 13 -23.64 4.32 -5.07
N ASP A 14 -24.40 3.32 -5.51
CA ASP A 14 -25.61 3.52 -6.31
C ASP A 14 -26.64 4.35 -5.54
N PHE A 15 -26.75 4.12 -4.23
CA PHE A 15 -27.60 4.94 -3.36
C PHE A 15 -27.07 6.36 -3.14
N THR A 16 -25.74 6.51 -2.99
CA THR A 16 -25.13 7.78 -2.58
C THR A 16 -24.85 8.74 -3.75
N TYR A 17 -24.32 8.22 -4.86
CA TYR A 17 -23.93 9.01 -6.03
C TYR A 17 -24.76 8.71 -7.27
N GLY A 18 -25.68 7.73 -7.21
CA GLY A 18 -26.54 7.37 -8.33
C GLY A 18 -25.73 6.91 -9.53
N PHE A 19 -26.03 7.47 -10.71
CA PHE A 19 -25.39 7.16 -11.98
C PHE A 19 -23.84 7.29 -11.99
N LEU A 20 -23.27 8.08 -11.09
CA LEU A 20 -21.82 8.32 -11.03
C LEU A 20 -21.02 7.13 -10.49
N SER A 21 -21.66 6.15 -9.84
CA SER A 21 -21.02 4.93 -9.33
C SER A 21 -20.50 4.02 -10.45
N SER A 22 -21.31 3.86 -11.50
CA SER A 22 -21.08 2.98 -12.64
C SER A 22 -21.67 3.61 -13.91
N PRO A 23 -21.05 4.69 -14.44
CA PRO A 23 -21.56 5.31 -15.65
C PRO A 23 -21.48 4.31 -16.82
N PRO A 24 -22.57 4.05 -17.56
CA PRO A 24 -22.52 3.32 -18.81
C PRO A 24 -21.57 4.05 -19.77
N ASN A 25 -20.82 3.26 -20.56
CA ASN A 25 -19.89 3.78 -21.55
C ASN A 25 -20.65 4.36 -22.76
N ILE A 26 -21.28 5.51 -22.54
CA ILE A 26 -21.97 6.29 -23.56
C ILE A 26 -20.96 7.34 -24.04
N CYS A 27 -20.68 7.35 -25.34
CA CYS A 27 -19.76 8.29 -25.98
C CYS A 27 -18.30 8.27 -25.47
N GLY A 28 -17.80 7.13 -24.99
CA GLY A 28 -16.41 7.01 -24.52
C GLY A 28 -16.14 7.66 -23.17
N MET A 29 -17.20 7.99 -22.42
CA MET A 29 -17.06 8.54 -21.07
C MET A 29 -16.62 7.42 -20.13
N GLU A 30 -15.32 7.33 -19.85
CA GLU A 30 -14.79 6.44 -18.83
C GLU A 30 -15.22 6.90 -17.44
N ALA A 31 -15.34 5.95 -16.52
CA ALA A 31 -15.69 6.26 -15.14
C ALA A 31 -14.62 7.16 -14.51
N VAL A 32 -15.06 8.23 -13.87
CA VAL A 32 -14.16 9.19 -13.23
C VAL A 32 -13.39 8.48 -12.12
N VAL A 33 -12.07 8.48 -12.27
CA VAL A 33 -11.12 7.80 -11.38
C VAL A 33 -11.33 8.19 -9.90
N ALA A 34 -11.68 9.45 -9.63
CA ALA A 34 -11.91 9.93 -8.27
C ALA A 34 -13.03 9.18 -7.53
N PHE A 35 -14.15 8.88 -8.20
CA PHE A 35 -15.25 8.15 -7.57
C PHE A 35 -14.90 6.66 -7.35
N ARG A 36 -14.06 6.08 -8.22
CA ARG A 36 -13.52 4.72 -8.01
C ARG A 36 -12.61 4.62 -6.78
N PHE A 37 -11.75 5.62 -6.55
CA PHE A 37 -10.95 5.69 -5.33
C PHE A 37 -11.82 5.84 -4.09
N LEU A 38 -12.75 6.79 -4.13
CA LEU A 38 -13.61 7.12 -3.00
C LEU A 38 -14.41 5.92 -2.51
N GLN A 39 -15.06 5.21 -3.43
CA GLN A 39 -15.92 4.08 -3.07
C GLN A 39 -15.13 2.91 -2.46
N VAL A 40 -13.99 2.56 -3.07
CA VAL A 40 -13.20 1.41 -2.67
C VAL A 40 -12.54 1.66 -1.32
N ILE A 41 -11.92 2.83 -1.14
CA ILE A 41 -11.18 3.14 0.09
C ILE A 41 -12.12 3.31 1.28
N ILE A 42 -13.28 3.97 1.11
CA ILE A 42 -14.27 4.11 2.20
C ILE A 42 -14.79 2.74 2.64
N TYR A 43 -15.17 1.88 1.68
CA TYR A 43 -15.69 0.56 1.99
C TYR A 43 -14.66 -0.33 2.69
N VAL A 44 -13.43 -0.36 2.18
CA VAL A 44 -12.35 -1.16 2.77
C VAL A 44 -11.95 -0.62 4.15
N GLY A 45 -11.86 0.71 4.32
CA GLY A 45 -11.57 1.33 5.62
C GLY A 45 -12.61 0.97 6.69
N ALA A 46 -13.90 1.06 6.35
CA ALA A 46 -14.99 0.66 7.25
C ALA A 46 -14.92 -0.84 7.62
N LEU A 47 -14.62 -1.70 6.65
CA LEU A 47 -14.50 -3.14 6.87
C LEU A 47 -13.30 -3.48 7.75
N VAL A 48 -12.15 -2.85 7.53
CA VAL A 48 -10.94 -3.03 8.33
C VAL A 48 -11.20 -2.60 9.77
N SER A 49 -11.82 -1.44 10.01
CA SER A 49 -12.18 -0.99 11.36
C SER A 49 -13.13 -1.96 12.06
N LEU A 50 -14.11 -2.53 11.33
CA LEU A 50 -15.02 -3.53 11.88
C LEU A 50 -14.29 -4.83 12.25
N LEU A 51 -13.41 -5.33 11.38
CA LEU A 51 -12.61 -6.54 11.64
C LEU A 51 -11.62 -6.33 12.79
N TYR A 52 -11.11 -5.11 12.95
CA TYR A 52 -10.26 -4.73 14.08
C TYR A 52 -11.06 -4.71 15.40
N PHE A 53 -12.30 -4.22 15.39
CA PHE A 53 -13.20 -4.26 16.56
C PHE A 53 -13.51 -5.68 17.02
N TYR A 54 -13.72 -6.61 16.09
CA TYR A 54 -13.98 -8.02 16.41
C TYR A 54 -12.74 -8.83 16.80
N GLY A 55 -11.54 -8.25 16.79
CA GLY A 55 -10.31 -8.97 17.17
C GLY A 55 -9.75 -9.88 16.07
N ILE A 56 -10.34 -9.88 14.86
CA ILE A 56 -9.98 -10.81 13.78
C ILE A 56 -8.60 -10.45 13.22
N ILE A 57 -8.35 -9.16 12.98
CA ILE A 57 -7.07 -8.68 12.45
C ILE A 57 -5.95 -9.02 13.44
N GLN A 58 -6.17 -8.79 14.73
CA GLN A 58 -5.21 -9.08 15.79
C GLN A 58 -4.88 -10.58 15.84
N ALA A 59 -5.89 -11.45 15.74
CA ALA A 59 -5.68 -12.89 15.70
C ALA A 59 -4.88 -13.35 14.47
N VAL A 60 -5.16 -12.79 13.29
CA VAL A 60 -4.42 -13.09 12.06
C VAL A 60 -2.98 -12.59 12.15
N LEU A 61 -2.78 -11.35 12.60
CA LEU A 61 -1.46 -10.74 12.75
C LEU A 61 -0.59 -11.50 13.76
N LYS A 62 -1.13 -11.91 14.91
CA LYS A 62 -0.37 -12.73 15.88
C LYS A 62 0.11 -14.05 15.28
N ARG A 63 -0.73 -14.72 14.48
CA ARG A 63 -0.36 -15.97 13.80
C ARG A 63 0.70 -15.76 12.72
N LEU A 64 0.57 -14.71 11.91
CA LEU A 64 1.53 -14.39 10.86
C LEU A 64 2.87 -13.92 11.46
N ALA A 65 2.84 -13.12 12.51
CA ALA A 65 4.03 -12.67 13.23
C ALA A 65 4.77 -13.85 13.86
N TRP A 66 4.05 -14.78 14.48
CA TRP A 66 4.64 -16.02 15.01
C TRP A 66 5.31 -16.85 13.92
N LEU A 67 4.67 -16.99 12.75
CA LEU A 67 5.26 -17.69 11.60
C LEU A 67 6.52 -16.98 11.09
N MET A 68 6.50 -15.66 10.99
CA MET A 68 7.67 -14.86 10.59
C MET A 68 8.81 -14.98 11.58
N GLN A 69 8.52 -14.89 12.87
CA GLN A 69 9.50 -15.08 13.91
C GLN A 69 10.13 -16.48 13.86
N PHE A 70 9.32 -17.52 13.64
CA PHE A 70 9.83 -18.89 13.52
C PHE A 70 10.72 -19.08 12.29
N THR A 71 10.38 -18.43 11.18
CA THR A 71 11.10 -18.61 9.91
C THR A 71 12.34 -17.72 9.79
N MET A 72 12.30 -16.49 10.28
CA MET A 72 13.39 -15.51 10.14
C MET A 72 14.19 -15.25 11.42
N GLY A 73 13.69 -15.66 12.59
CA GLY A 73 14.35 -15.39 13.88
C GLY A 73 14.30 -13.92 14.31
N THR A 74 13.45 -13.12 13.66
CA THR A 74 13.22 -11.70 13.93
C THR A 74 12.46 -11.48 15.24
N THR A 75 12.51 -10.25 15.75
CA THR A 75 11.83 -9.90 17.00
C THR A 75 10.31 -9.84 16.78
N ALA A 76 9.55 -9.99 17.87
CA ALA A 76 8.10 -10.09 17.78
C ALA A 76 7.48 -8.81 17.23
N THR A 77 8.05 -7.65 17.60
CA THR A 77 7.61 -6.32 17.21
C THR A 77 7.85 -6.02 15.73
N GLU A 78 9.04 -6.31 15.20
CA GLU A 78 9.34 -6.07 13.78
C GLU A 78 8.57 -7.05 12.87
N SER A 79 8.39 -8.29 13.33
CA SER A 79 7.60 -9.31 12.61
C SER A 79 6.12 -8.95 12.57
N LEU A 80 5.58 -8.46 13.70
CA LEU A 80 4.22 -7.97 13.80
C LEU A 80 4.01 -6.75 12.92
N ASN A 81 4.95 -5.81 12.90
CA ASN A 81 4.89 -4.64 12.02
C ASN A 81 5.00 -5.02 10.55
N ALA A 82 5.89 -5.94 10.17
CA ALA A 82 5.99 -6.39 8.78
C ALA A 82 4.66 -7.02 8.29
N CYS A 83 4.03 -7.85 9.13
CA CYS A 83 2.72 -8.43 8.83
C CYS A 83 1.60 -7.37 8.84
N GLY A 84 1.67 -6.43 9.78
CA GLY A 84 0.75 -5.30 9.90
C GLY A 84 0.77 -4.42 8.67
N CYS A 85 1.96 -4.07 8.17
CA CYS A 85 2.15 -3.23 6.98
C CYS A 85 1.51 -3.83 5.73
N VAL A 86 1.54 -5.16 5.57
CA VAL A 86 0.92 -5.84 4.41
C VAL A 86 -0.60 -5.73 4.41
N LEU A 87 -1.23 -5.72 5.59
CA LEU A 87 -2.69 -5.72 5.73
C LEU A 87 -3.25 -4.30 5.88
N LEU A 88 -2.66 -3.51 6.78
CA LEU A 88 -3.14 -2.20 7.21
C LEU A 88 -2.43 -1.05 6.48
N GLY A 89 -1.17 -1.26 6.07
CA GLY A 89 -0.35 -0.23 5.43
C GLY A 89 0.67 0.42 6.37
N ASN A 90 1.49 1.29 5.77
CA ASN A 90 2.65 1.91 6.40
C ASN A 90 2.33 2.94 7.50
N ALA A 91 1.19 3.61 7.42
CA ALA A 91 0.77 4.60 8.41
C ALA A 91 0.11 3.95 9.66
N GLU A 92 -0.59 2.83 9.47
CA GLU A 92 -1.38 2.17 10.51
C GLU A 92 -0.58 1.11 11.28
N SER A 93 0.33 0.42 10.60
CA SER A 93 1.11 -0.66 11.22
C SER A 93 1.98 -0.19 12.40
N PRO A 94 2.72 0.94 12.33
CA PRO A 94 3.49 1.41 13.48
C PRO A 94 2.62 1.78 14.69
N MET A 95 1.33 2.09 14.50
CA MET A 95 0.44 2.36 15.62
C MET A 95 0.20 1.12 16.50
N LEU A 96 0.24 -0.08 15.93
CA LEU A 96 0.08 -1.33 16.66
C LEU A 96 1.22 -1.59 17.65
N ILE A 97 2.43 -1.15 17.27
CA ILE A 97 3.66 -1.37 18.04
C ILE A 97 4.15 -0.09 18.73
N ARG A 98 3.36 0.99 18.71
CA ARG A 98 3.70 2.30 19.28
C ARG A 98 4.32 2.26 20.68
N PRO A 99 3.82 1.50 21.68
CA PRO A 99 4.42 1.48 23.01
C PRO A 99 5.81 0.84 23.06
N TYR A 100 6.20 0.14 22.00
CA TYR A 100 7.48 -0.56 21.91
C TYR A 100 8.52 0.23 21.09
N ILE A 101 8.11 1.17 20.23
CA ILE A 101 9.01 1.94 19.34
C ILE A 101 10.14 2.63 20.12
N GLU A 102 9.84 3.21 21.29
CA GLU A 102 10.84 3.91 22.10
C GLU A 102 11.91 2.98 22.72
N LYS A 103 11.64 1.66 22.76
CA LYS A 103 12.50 0.64 23.36
C LYS A 103 13.21 -0.22 22.31
N MET A 104 13.00 0.08 21.03
CA MET A 104 13.55 -0.70 19.92
C MET A 104 15.00 -0.34 19.64
N THR A 105 15.72 -1.31 19.11
CA THR A 105 17.08 -1.10 18.60
C THR A 105 17.03 -0.34 17.27
N ASN A 106 18.17 0.19 16.84
CA ASN A 106 18.27 0.85 15.53
C ASN A 106 17.96 -0.09 14.36
N SER A 107 18.25 -1.40 14.51
CA SER A 107 17.97 -2.39 13.47
C SER A 107 16.48 -2.73 13.38
N GLU A 108 15.78 -2.82 14.52
CA GLU A 108 14.33 -2.97 14.55
C GLU A 108 13.61 -1.76 13.94
N LEU A 109 14.07 -0.55 14.26
CA LEU A 109 13.54 0.69 13.65
C LEU A 109 13.79 0.71 12.13
N HIS A 110 14.99 0.31 11.69
CA HIS A 110 15.31 0.20 10.27
C HIS A 110 14.40 -0.81 9.56
N ALA A 111 14.09 -1.95 10.20
CA ALA A 111 13.16 -2.94 9.69
C ALA A 111 11.73 -2.40 9.58
N ILE A 112 11.25 -1.64 10.57
CA ILE A 112 9.93 -1.01 10.52
C ILE A 112 9.83 0.00 9.37
N MET A 113 10.86 0.82 9.16
CA MET A 113 10.88 1.78 8.07
C MET A 113 10.94 1.07 6.71
N THR A 114 11.83 0.09 6.55
CA THR A 114 12.01 -0.66 5.29
C THR A 114 10.74 -1.43 4.91
N THR A 115 10.11 -2.10 5.88
CA THR A 115 8.83 -2.79 5.67
C THR A 115 7.71 -1.81 5.31
N GLY A 116 7.69 -0.61 5.91
CA GLY A 116 6.74 0.45 5.58
C GLY A 116 6.86 0.94 4.13
N PHE A 117 8.08 1.11 3.60
CA PHE A 117 8.29 1.52 2.21
C PHE A 117 8.12 0.40 1.19
N SER A 118 8.28 -0.86 1.61
CA SER A 118 8.15 -2.02 0.74
C SER A 118 6.70 -2.45 0.50
N CYS A 119 5.77 -2.07 1.37
CA CYS A 119 4.41 -2.58 1.38
C CYS A 119 3.40 -1.58 0.81
N ILE A 120 2.29 -2.11 0.31
CA ILE A 120 1.12 -1.34 -0.12
C ILE A 120 0.00 -1.61 0.87
N ALA A 121 -0.75 -0.57 1.27
CA ALA A 121 -1.90 -0.72 2.14
C ALA A 121 -3.03 -1.52 1.47
N GLY A 122 -3.75 -2.35 2.24
CA GLY A 122 -4.89 -3.13 1.75
C GLY A 122 -6.02 -2.28 1.13
N SER A 123 -6.16 -1.02 1.56
CA SER A 123 -7.10 -0.05 0.98
C SER A 123 -6.74 0.32 -0.47
N VAL A 124 -5.45 0.48 -0.78
CA VAL A 124 -4.95 0.84 -2.12
C VAL A 124 -4.88 -0.40 -3.02
N PHE A 125 -4.69 -1.59 -2.45
CA PHE A 125 -4.72 -2.87 -3.17
C PHE A 125 -6.00 -3.03 -4.01
N ALA A 126 -7.16 -2.75 -3.43
CA ALA A 126 -8.44 -2.87 -4.12
C ALA A 126 -8.58 -1.85 -5.26
N VAL A 127 -7.93 -0.69 -5.15
CA VAL A 127 -7.93 0.30 -6.23
C VAL A 127 -7.10 -0.19 -7.41
N PHE A 128 -5.93 -0.78 -7.18
CA PHE A 128 -5.14 -1.33 -8.29
C PHE A 128 -5.90 -2.42 -9.05
N ILE A 129 -6.67 -3.26 -8.35
CA ILE A 129 -7.58 -4.22 -8.99
C ILE A 129 -8.63 -3.52 -9.85
N SER A 130 -9.15 -2.38 -9.38
CA SER A 130 -10.12 -1.56 -10.10
C SER A 130 -9.56 -0.93 -11.38
N PHE A 131 -8.23 -0.81 -11.50
CA PHE A 131 -7.53 -0.43 -12.72
C PHE A 131 -7.19 -1.61 -13.64
N GLY A 132 -7.55 -2.84 -13.26
CA GLY A 132 -7.31 -4.05 -14.05
C GLY A 132 -6.02 -4.78 -13.70
N ALA A 133 -5.32 -4.39 -12.62
CA ALA A 133 -4.17 -5.15 -12.14
C ALA A 133 -4.61 -6.54 -11.65
N CYS A 134 -3.82 -7.58 -11.95
CA CYS A 134 -4.16 -8.95 -11.60
C CYS A 134 -4.18 -9.13 -10.07
N PRO A 135 -5.33 -9.47 -9.45
CA PRO A 135 -5.42 -9.65 -8.00
C PRO A 135 -4.47 -10.71 -7.46
N ARG A 136 -4.19 -11.74 -8.28
CA ARG A 136 -3.31 -12.86 -7.90
C ARG A 136 -1.87 -12.41 -7.73
N TYR A 137 -1.37 -11.57 -8.64
CA TYR A 137 -0.01 -11.05 -8.58
C TYR A 137 0.14 -10.03 -7.47
N LEU A 138 -0.83 -9.12 -7.30
CA LEU A 138 -0.81 -8.17 -6.19
C LEU A 138 -0.82 -8.87 -4.83
N LEU A 139 -1.65 -9.90 -4.66
CA LEU A 139 -1.74 -10.60 -3.38
C LEU A 139 -0.45 -11.36 -3.08
N SER A 140 0.12 -12.01 -4.10
CA SER A 140 1.39 -12.72 -3.96
C SER A 140 2.52 -11.74 -3.63
N ALA A 141 2.59 -10.61 -4.32
CA ALA A 141 3.58 -9.56 -4.07
C ALA A 141 3.45 -8.98 -2.64
N ALA A 142 2.23 -8.69 -2.19
CA ALA A 142 1.98 -8.17 -0.85
C ALA A 142 2.45 -9.16 0.24
N VAL A 143 2.11 -10.44 0.10
CA VAL A 143 2.54 -11.49 1.06
C VAL A 143 4.06 -11.70 1.04
N MET A 144 4.68 -11.67 -0.13
CA MET A 144 6.14 -11.79 -0.29
C MET A 144 6.90 -10.54 0.16
N GLY A 145 6.24 -9.37 0.21
CA GLY A 145 6.83 -8.11 0.63
C GLY A 145 7.26 -8.10 2.09
N ALA A 146 6.47 -8.68 3.00
CA ALA A 146 6.84 -8.76 4.42
C ALA A 146 8.17 -9.50 4.68
N PRO A 147 8.37 -10.75 4.25
CA PRO A 147 9.63 -11.44 4.47
C PRO A 147 10.77 -10.86 3.62
N GLY A 148 10.48 -10.41 2.39
CA GLY A 148 11.49 -9.81 1.51
C GLY A 148 12.08 -8.53 2.08
N SER A 149 11.24 -7.65 2.63
CA SER A 149 11.69 -6.39 3.24
C SER A 149 12.46 -6.60 4.53
N LEU A 150 12.06 -7.57 5.37
CA LEU A 150 12.85 -7.95 6.56
C LEU A 150 14.22 -8.52 6.18
N ALA A 151 14.28 -9.38 5.16
CA ALA A 151 15.55 -9.92 4.66
C ALA A 151 16.48 -8.81 4.17
N CYS A 152 15.97 -7.91 3.31
CA CYS A 152 16.74 -6.78 2.81
C CYS A 152 17.20 -5.84 3.95
N SER A 153 16.31 -5.55 4.90
CA SER A 153 16.63 -4.70 6.06
C SER A 153 17.75 -5.30 6.90
N LYS A 154 17.66 -6.59 7.27
CA LYS A 154 18.66 -7.24 8.12
C LYS A 154 19.98 -7.52 7.40
N LEU A 155 19.97 -7.64 6.07
CA LEU A 155 21.20 -7.68 5.27
C LEU A 155 21.92 -6.34 5.26
N LEU A 156 21.18 -5.23 5.19
CA LEU A 156 21.75 -3.89 5.15
C LEU A 156 22.16 -3.37 6.54
N TYR A 157 21.32 -3.60 7.54
CA TYR A 157 21.53 -3.15 8.91
C TYR A 157 21.20 -4.29 9.90
N PRO A 158 22.17 -5.21 10.14
CA PRO A 158 21.96 -6.38 10.98
C PRO A 158 21.78 -6.02 12.46
N GLU A 159 21.13 -6.92 13.19
CA GLU A 159 20.90 -6.78 14.62
C GLU A 159 22.20 -6.97 15.41
N THR A 160 22.61 -5.96 16.18
CA THR A 160 23.82 -6.00 17.02
C THR A 160 23.52 -5.89 18.51
N GLU A 161 22.30 -5.49 18.87
CA GLU A 161 21.87 -5.24 20.24
C GLU A 161 20.91 -6.34 20.72
N GLU A 162 20.82 -6.53 22.03
CA GLU A 162 19.87 -7.49 22.58
C GLU A 162 18.48 -6.87 22.69
N SER A 163 17.57 -7.26 21.80
CA SER A 163 16.18 -6.78 21.84
C SER A 163 15.46 -7.22 23.11
N ILE A 164 14.72 -6.27 23.70
CA ILE A 164 13.90 -6.44 24.90
C ILE A 164 12.55 -7.11 24.54
N THR A 165 12.15 -7.08 23.26
CA THR A 165 10.84 -7.52 22.75
C THR A 165 10.92 -8.80 21.92
N LYS A 166 11.49 -9.86 22.51
CA LYS A 166 11.65 -11.15 21.83
C LYS A 166 10.36 -12.00 21.82
N GLY A 167 9.46 -11.89 22.78
CA GLY A 167 8.27 -12.75 22.88
C GLY A 167 7.04 -12.20 22.15
N VAL A 168 6.37 -13.03 21.33
CA VAL A 168 5.05 -12.69 20.72
C VAL A 168 3.92 -12.70 21.74
N ASP A 169 4.05 -13.51 22.81
CA ASP A 169 3.04 -13.60 23.87
C ASP A 169 2.99 -12.36 24.77
N ASP A 170 4.05 -11.54 24.79
CA ASP A 170 4.13 -10.27 25.53
C ASP A 170 3.57 -9.07 24.74
N LEU A 171 3.08 -9.30 23.52
CA LEU A 171 2.47 -8.25 22.68
C LEU A 171 0.98 -8.11 22.97
N ASP A 172 0.67 -7.10 23.79
CA ASP A 172 -0.69 -6.59 23.95
C ASP A 172 -0.99 -5.60 22.83
N LEU A 173 -1.72 -6.08 21.83
CA LEU A 173 -2.27 -5.22 20.78
C LEU A 173 -3.38 -4.36 21.40
N PRO A 174 -3.35 -3.03 21.22
CA PRO A 174 -4.35 -2.16 21.82
C PRO A 174 -5.75 -2.52 21.30
N PRO A 175 -6.75 -2.67 22.18
CA PRO A 175 -8.13 -2.90 21.76
C PRO A 175 -8.65 -1.71 20.95
N SER A 176 -9.69 -1.95 20.15
CA SER A 176 -10.40 -0.87 19.45
C SER A 176 -10.88 0.19 20.45
N LYS A 177 -10.69 1.47 20.13
CA LYS A 177 -11.15 2.58 20.98
C LYS A 177 -12.67 2.72 21.02
N GLU A 178 -13.34 2.20 20.00
CA GLU A 178 -14.77 2.35 19.77
C GLU A 178 -15.61 1.41 20.64
N ARG A 179 -16.84 1.83 20.96
CA ARG A 179 -17.71 1.12 21.92
C ARG A 179 -18.62 0.10 21.26
N ASN A 180 -18.94 0.28 19.97
CA ASN A 180 -19.85 -0.59 19.24
C ASN A 180 -19.48 -0.72 17.75
N ALA A 181 -19.98 -1.76 17.11
CA ALA A 181 -19.70 -2.06 15.71
C ALA A 181 -20.14 -0.94 14.74
N MET A 182 -21.25 -0.26 15.01
CA MET A 182 -21.76 0.83 14.15
C MET A 182 -20.86 2.07 14.22
N GLU A 183 -20.36 2.37 15.42
CA GLU A 183 -19.40 3.44 15.67
C GLU A 183 -18.08 3.18 14.93
N CYS A 184 -17.59 1.93 14.93
CA CYS A 184 -16.40 1.52 14.17
C CYS A 184 -16.54 1.72 12.66
N VAL A 185 -17.71 1.38 12.13
CA VAL A 185 -18.00 1.56 10.70
C VAL A 185 -18.04 3.05 10.36
N ALA A 186 -18.67 3.86 11.21
CA ALA A 186 -18.73 5.30 11.02
C ALA A 186 -17.35 5.98 11.11
N SER A 187 -16.55 5.66 12.14
CA SER A 187 -15.22 6.24 12.32
C SER A 187 -14.26 5.78 11.22
N GLY A 188 -14.23 4.49 10.89
CA GLY A 188 -13.42 3.95 9.79
C GLY A 188 -13.76 4.54 8.42
N SER A 189 -15.06 4.81 8.17
CA SER A 189 -15.49 5.50 6.95
C SER A 189 -14.99 6.93 6.87
N LEU A 190 -15.00 7.67 7.99
CA LEU A 190 -14.54 9.06 8.06
C LEU A 190 -13.01 9.16 7.92
N GLU A 191 -12.26 8.27 8.58
CA GLU A 191 -10.80 8.20 8.43
C GLU A 191 -10.39 7.92 6.98
N ALA A 192 -11.13 7.03 6.31
CA ALA A 192 -10.92 6.71 4.90
C ALA A 192 -11.13 7.92 3.97
N VAL A 193 -12.01 8.87 4.29
CA VAL A 193 -12.20 10.09 3.49
C VAL A 193 -10.92 10.92 3.44
N HIS A 194 -10.21 11.06 4.56
CA HIS A 194 -8.93 11.77 4.60
C HIS A 194 -7.87 11.07 3.75
N LEU A 195 -7.84 9.74 3.78
CA LEU A 195 -6.94 8.96 2.93
C LEU A 195 -7.25 9.18 1.43
N VAL A 196 -8.52 9.17 1.04
CA VAL A 196 -8.93 9.42 -0.36
C VAL A 196 -8.52 10.81 -0.82
N THR A 197 -8.81 11.85 -0.04
CA THR A 197 -8.48 13.22 -0.43
C THR A 197 -6.96 13.43 -0.53
N ALA A 198 -6.17 12.79 0.35
CA ALA A 198 -4.72 12.79 0.26
C ALA A 198 -4.22 12.13 -1.04
N VAL A 199 -4.75 10.95 -1.39
CA VAL A 199 -4.40 10.25 -2.64
C VAL A 199 -4.75 11.11 -3.85
N LEU A 200 -5.98 11.64 -3.94
CA LEU A 200 -6.41 12.46 -5.07
C LEU A 200 -5.57 13.75 -5.21
N ALA A 201 -5.32 14.46 -4.11
CA ALA A 201 -4.50 15.66 -4.12
C ALA A 201 -3.07 15.36 -4.58
N SER A 202 -2.48 14.25 -4.11
CA SER A 202 -1.15 13.82 -4.52
C SER A 202 -1.10 13.46 -6.00
N LEU A 203 -2.07 12.70 -6.52
CA LEU A 203 -2.13 12.33 -7.94
C LEU A 203 -2.25 13.54 -8.85
N ILE A 204 -3.15 14.48 -8.54
CA ILE A 204 -3.31 15.72 -9.31
C ILE A 204 -1.99 16.48 -9.37
N SER A 205 -1.33 16.63 -8.21
CA SER A 205 -0.08 17.38 -8.10
C SER A 205 1.06 16.70 -8.87
N PHE A 206 1.26 15.40 -8.66
CA PHE A 206 2.35 14.66 -9.29
C PHE A 206 2.17 14.53 -10.80
N VAL A 207 0.96 14.20 -11.28
CA VAL A 207 0.71 14.11 -12.73
C VAL A 207 0.91 15.46 -13.42
N ALA A 208 0.45 16.55 -12.80
CA ALA A 208 0.66 17.89 -13.35
C ALA A 208 2.15 18.30 -13.37
N ILE A 209 2.89 18.00 -12.30
CA ILE A 209 4.34 18.27 -12.23
C ILE A 209 5.09 17.42 -13.26
N MET A 210 4.75 16.14 -13.42
CA MET A 210 5.37 15.28 -14.43
C MET A 210 5.12 15.83 -15.84
N ALA A 211 3.88 16.21 -16.17
CA ALA A 211 3.56 16.81 -17.46
C ALA A 211 4.31 18.13 -17.71
N LEU A 212 4.45 18.98 -16.69
CA LEU A 212 5.24 20.20 -16.76
C LEU A 212 6.71 19.90 -17.06
N LEU A 213 7.31 18.94 -16.33
CA LEU A 213 8.71 18.55 -16.52
C LEU A 213 8.94 17.93 -17.90
N SER A 214 8.06 17.05 -18.35
CA SER A 214 8.11 16.49 -19.71
C SER A 214 8.03 17.59 -20.77
N GLY A 215 7.17 18.60 -20.58
CA GLY A 215 7.10 19.75 -21.49
C GLY A 215 8.36 20.63 -21.50
N ILE A 216 9.00 20.83 -20.34
CA ILE A 216 10.28 21.55 -20.26
C ILE A 216 11.39 20.78 -20.98
N ILE A 217 11.45 19.46 -20.80
CA ILE A 217 12.43 18.59 -21.45
C ILE A 217 12.21 18.57 -22.96
N ASP A 218 10.96 18.45 -23.41
CA ASP A 218 10.64 18.47 -24.85
C ASP A 218 11.04 19.80 -25.47
N TYR A 219 10.72 20.93 -24.83
CA TYR A 219 11.15 22.26 -25.28
C TYR A 219 12.67 22.35 -25.40
N ALA A 220 13.42 21.88 -24.40
CA ALA A 220 14.89 21.82 -24.48
C ALA A 220 15.39 20.90 -25.61
N GLY A 221 14.72 19.76 -25.83
CA GLY A 221 14.99 18.83 -26.92
C GLY A 221 14.80 19.45 -28.31
N THR A 222 13.73 20.23 -28.49
CA THR A 222 13.49 20.95 -29.76
C THR A 222 14.61 21.93 -30.10
N LEU A 223 15.19 22.61 -29.09
CA LEU A 223 16.32 23.54 -29.28
C LEU A 223 17.61 22.82 -29.73
N ILE A 224 17.80 21.56 -29.34
CA ILE A 224 18.96 20.72 -29.68
C ILE A 224 18.69 19.90 -30.97
N GLY A 225 17.53 20.10 -31.60
CA GLY A 225 17.12 19.41 -32.83
C GLY A 225 16.65 17.97 -32.63
N HIS A 226 16.37 17.57 -31.38
CA HIS A 226 15.85 16.25 -31.02
C HIS A 226 14.46 16.41 -30.35
N PRO A 227 13.39 16.63 -31.14
CA PRO A 227 12.04 16.75 -30.60
C PRO A 227 11.53 15.41 -30.04
N GLY A 228 10.64 15.44 -29.05
CA GLY A 228 9.94 14.27 -28.51
C GLY A 228 10.56 13.65 -27.26
N TRP A 229 11.47 14.34 -26.58
CA TRP A 229 12.01 13.87 -25.31
C TRP A 229 11.02 14.14 -24.18
N SER A 230 10.76 13.12 -23.36
CA SER A 230 9.86 13.23 -22.22
C SER A 230 10.54 12.72 -20.94
N LEU A 231 10.01 13.10 -19.76
CA LEU A 231 10.55 12.66 -18.49
C LEU A 231 10.43 11.13 -18.34
N GLU A 232 9.35 10.56 -18.87
CA GLU A 232 9.09 9.12 -18.88
C GLU A 232 10.20 8.37 -19.64
N MET A 233 10.63 8.86 -20.80
CA MET A 233 11.73 8.25 -21.54
C MET A 233 13.06 8.34 -20.77
N LEU A 234 13.31 9.47 -20.10
CA LEU A 234 14.53 9.64 -19.32
C LEU A 234 14.61 8.63 -18.17
N PHE A 235 13.49 8.41 -17.46
CA PHE A 235 13.41 7.38 -16.43
C PHE A 235 13.51 5.97 -17.02
N GLY A 236 12.87 5.71 -18.16
CA GLY A 236 13.02 4.46 -18.92
C GLY A 236 14.48 4.09 -19.16
N TYR A 237 15.29 5.01 -19.64
CA TYR A 237 16.73 4.77 -19.83
C TYR A 237 17.51 4.67 -18.52
N ALA A 238 17.16 5.45 -17.50
CA ALA A 238 17.85 5.45 -16.20
C ALA A 238 17.62 4.14 -15.42
N PHE A 239 16.40 3.60 -15.46
CA PHE A 239 16.01 2.39 -14.73
C PHE A 239 16.03 1.12 -15.60
N PHE A 240 16.32 1.24 -16.90
CA PHE A 240 16.53 0.11 -17.80
C PHE A 240 17.45 -0.99 -17.21
N PRO A 241 18.62 -0.68 -16.60
CA PRO A 241 19.49 -1.72 -16.04
C PRO A 241 18.80 -2.52 -14.94
N ILE A 242 17.95 -1.88 -14.13
CA ILE A 242 17.20 -2.53 -13.06
C ILE A 242 16.10 -3.42 -13.66
N ALA A 243 15.35 -2.92 -14.65
CA ALA A 243 14.32 -3.68 -15.36
C ALA A 243 14.89 -4.95 -16.03
N TYR A 244 16.09 -4.84 -16.59
CA TYR A 244 16.80 -5.98 -17.18
C TYR A 244 17.24 -7.00 -16.10
N LEU A 245 17.76 -6.52 -14.96
CA LEU A 245 18.20 -7.39 -13.85
C LEU A 245 17.05 -8.18 -13.20
N ILE A 246 15.83 -7.61 -13.16
CA ILE A 246 14.64 -8.32 -12.64
C ILE A 246 14.03 -9.32 -13.64
N GLY A 247 14.60 -9.44 -14.85
CA GLY A 247 14.31 -10.51 -15.80
C GLY A 247 13.49 -10.10 -17.04
N VAL A 248 13.30 -8.81 -17.31
CA VAL A 248 12.68 -8.36 -18.56
C VAL A 248 13.72 -8.45 -19.69
N THR A 249 13.60 -9.50 -20.50
CA THR A 249 14.63 -9.87 -21.50
C THR A 249 14.52 -9.07 -22.79
N GLU A 250 13.34 -8.56 -23.14
CA GLU A 250 13.13 -7.74 -24.34
C GLU A 250 13.48 -6.28 -24.07
N PHE A 251 14.34 -5.70 -24.90
CA PHE A 251 14.87 -4.34 -24.73
C PHE A 251 13.76 -3.28 -24.70
N GLU A 252 12.81 -3.37 -25.62
CA GLU A 252 11.68 -2.43 -25.72
C GLU A 252 10.77 -2.52 -24.49
N GLN A 253 10.50 -3.72 -24.00
CA GLN A 253 9.71 -3.93 -22.79
C GLN A 253 10.46 -3.45 -21.53
N ALA A 254 11.78 -3.66 -21.46
CA ALA A 254 12.59 -3.20 -20.35
C ALA A 254 12.67 -1.67 -20.26
N LEU A 255 12.61 -0.97 -21.40
CA LEU A 255 12.48 0.50 -21.45
C LEU A 255 11.11 1.02 -21.01
N ILE A 256 10.04 0.24 -21.24
CA ILE A 256 8.68 0.61 -20.80
C ILE A 256 8.50 0.35 -19.29
N VAL A 257 9.19 -0.68 -18.76
CA VAL A 257 9.13 -1.05 -17.35
C VAL A 257 10.05 -0.18 -16.47
N GLY A 258 11.20 0.25 -17.01
CA GLY A 258 12.07 1.26 -16.38
C GLY A 258 11.40 2.62 -16.34
#